data_AF-A0A177TW77-F1
#
_entry.id   AF-A0A177TW77-F1
#
_cell.length_a   1.000
_cell.length_b   1.000
_cell.length_c   1.000
_cell.angle_alpha   90.00
_cell.angle_beta   90.00
_cell.angle_gamma   90.00
#
_symmetry.space_group_name_H-M   'P 1'
#
loop_
_entity.id
_entity.type
_entity.pdbx_description
1 polymer ?
#
loop_
_entity_poly.entity_id
_entity_poly.type
_entity_poly.pdbx_seq_one_letter_code
_entity_poly.pdbx_strand_id
1 'polypeptide(L)'
;MASVDPALALELRLRLLETILSGSSDQPFQNPAESTTRSPSSTQPVIPSSRTLTARTARATNILHSTVKENASLAAFVRAYDKNLPFLNPAFALSQPGSNPVEEDLRLSGIDPSSSSAGPDSSGKKADPDTEHESNENIPLSALALPPQAQAALLLEVEPELQALERQLAECKVLDERGTAGAGNLAETETLAPKLKAGWEQHVKRKTEVESLERELSTLFDSYTGYTDAASQIFIAWDEMLTSMELRVSKAEKDRAQPAPL
;
A
#
# COMPACT_ATOMS: atom_id res chain seq x y z
N MET A 1 16.59 13.92 26.31
CA MET A 1 15.40 13.14 25.90
C MET A 1 14.19 14.04 26.15
N ALA A 2 13.62 14.63 25.09
CA ALA A 2 12.49 15.54 25.25
C ALA A 2 11.26 14.76 25.72
N SER A 3 10.76 15.06 26.93
CA SER A 3 9.51 14.53 27.44
C SER A 3 8.37 15.05 26.54
N VAL A 4 7.85 14.19 25.67
CA VAL A 4 6.65 14.50 24.88
C VAL A 4 5.54 14.87 25.86
N ASP A 5 4.87 15.99 25.61
CA ASP A 5 3.72 16.44 26.41
C ASP A 5 2.71 15.29 26.54
N PRO A 6 2.38 14.82 27.76
CA PRO A 6 1.48 13.69 27.95
C PRO A 6 0.10 13.89 27.30
N ALA A 7 -0.35 15.15 27.17
CA ALA A 7 -1.60 15.46 26.47
C ALA A 7 -1.54 15.12 24.97
N LEU A 8 -0.45 15.51 24.30
CA LEU A 8 -0.21 15.23 22.88
C LEU A 8 -0.07 13.72 22.62
N ALA A 9 0.62 13.01 23.51
CA ALA A 9 0.78 11.56 23.40
C ALA A 9 -0.57 10.82 23.50
N LEU A 10 -1.48 11.28 24.36
CA LEU A 10 -2.83 10.72 24.48
C LEU A 10 -3.70 11.04 23.25
N GLU A 11 -3.61 12.26 22.72
CA GLU A 11 -4.34 12.65 21.51
C GLU A 11 -3.92 11.81 20.29
N LEU A 12 -2.62 11.63 20.08
CA LEU A 12 -2.12 10.79 18.99
C LEU A 12 -2.57 9.33 19.11
N ARG A 13 -2.59 8.79 20.34
CA ARG A 13 -3.10 7.44 20.60
C ARG A 13 -4.59 7.33 20.35
N LEU A 14 -5.38 8.33 20.75
CA LEU A 14 -6.82 8.36 20.47
C LEU A 14 -7.09 8.47 18.98
N ARG A 15 -6.34 9.32 18.26
CA ARG A 15 -6.45 9.44 16.80
C ARG A 15 -6.03 8.16 16.08
N LEU A 16 -5.02 7.46 16.57
CA LEU A 16 -4.61 6.14 16.06
C LEU A 16 -5.68 5.07 16.34
N LEU A 17 -6.31 5.10 17.51
CA LEU A 17 -7.44 4.22 17.81
C LEU A 17 -8.64 4.55 16.92
N GLU A 18 -8.89 5.82 16.63
CA GLU A 18 -9.94 6.27 15.73
C GLU A 18 -9.68 5.84 14.28
N THR A 19 -8.42 5.93 13.80
CA THR A 19 -8.04 5.45 12.46
C THR A 19 -8.09 3.93 12.36
N ILE A 20 -7.76 3.19 13.43
CA ILE A 20 -7.87 1.72 13.45
C ILE A 20 -9.34 1.28 13.49
N LEU A 21 -10.16 1.93 14.33
CA LEU A 21 -11.57 1.60 14.49
C LEU A 21 -12.39 1.97 13.25
N SER A 22 -12.13 3.14 12.66
CA SER A 22 -12.79 3.58 11.44
C SER A 22 -12.16 2.99 10.19
N GLY A 23 -10.93 2.46 10.27
CA GLY A 23 -10.09 2.13 9.13
C GLY A 23 -9.53 3.39 8.47
N SER A 24 -8.27 3.34 8.01
CA SER A 24 -7.75 4.33 7.07
C SER A 24 -8.71 4.37 5.89
N SER A 25 -9.33 5.52 5.63
CA SER A 25 -10.17 5.69 4.46
C SER A 25 -9.27 5.67 3.23
N ASP A 26 -8.94 4.48 2.74
CA ASP A 26 -8.50 4.25 1.36
C ASP A 26 -9.71 4.51 0.45
N GLN A 27 -10.03 5.80 0.29
CA GLN A 27 -10.66 6.30 -0.92
C GLN A 27 -9.53 6.42 -1.94
N PRO A 28 -9.47 5.56 -2.99
CA PRO A 28 -8.69 5.93 -4.15
C PRO A 28 -9.24 7.26 -4.64
N PHE A 29 -8.36 8.21 -4.92
CA PHE A 29 -8.69 9.46 -5.60
C PHE A 29 -9.55 9.15 -6.83
N GLN A 30 -10.85 9.38 -6.72
CA GLN A 30 -11.78 9.32 -7.82
C GLN A 30 -12.35 10.73 -7.98
N ASN A 31 -11.74 11.50 -8.87
CA ASN A 31 -12.46 12.60 -9.50
C ASN A 31 -13.70 11.99 -10.17
N PRO A 32 -14.85 12.67 -10.08
CA PRO A 32 -15.29 13.30 -11.32
C PRO A 32 -16.03 14.63 -11.08
N ALA A 33 -15.66 15.61 -11.89
CA ALA A 33 -16.68 16.47 -12.47
C ALA A 33 -17.58 15.56 -13.32
N GLU A 34 -18.77 15.21 -12.82
CA GLU A 34 -19.95 14.93 -13.63
C GLU A 34 -21.17 14.63 -12.74
N SER A 35 -22.26 15.34 -13.05
CA SER A 35 -23.65 14.93 -12.85
C SER A 35 -24.30 15.17 -11.48
N THR A 36 -24.72 16.42 -11.31
CA THR A 36 -26.02 16.80 -10.72
C THR A 36 -27.15 15.93 -11.30
N THR A 37 -27.95 15.29 -10.43
CA THR A 37 -29.43 15.30 -10.49
C THR A 37 -30.03 14.92 -9.12
N ARG A 38 -30.97 15.75 -8.67
CA ARG A 38 -31.96 15.63 -7.56
C ARG A 38 -32.60 14.23 -7.46
N SER A 39 -33.03 13.68 -6.31
CA SER A 39 -33.95 14.22 -5.29
C SER A 39 -34.00 13.30 -4.02
N PRO A 40 -34.64 13.72 -2.91
CA PRO A 40 -34.48 13.14 -1.57
C PRO A 40 -35.63 12.19 -1.16
N SER A 41 -35.32 11.10 -0.45
CA SER A 41 -36.25 10.50 0.53
C SER A 41 -35.60 9.46 1.45
N SER A 42 -36.04 9.49 2.71
CA SER A 42 -36.10 8.41 3.68
C SER A 42 -34.79 7.91 4.33
N THR A 43 -34.57 8.41 5.55
CA THR A 43 -34.06 7.76 6.76
C THR A 43 -33.55 6.32 6.62
N GLN A 44 -32.22 6.15 6.73
CA GLN A 44 -31.48 5.10 7.47
C GLN A 44 -29.98 5.25 7.12
N PRO A 45 -29.04 5.28 8.08
CA PRO A 45 -27.61 5.28 7.75
C PRO A 45 -27.22 3.85 7.37
N VAL A 46 -27.14 3.57 6.07
CA VAL A 46 -26.57 2.31 5.57
C VAL A 46 -25.06 2.37 5.74
N ILE A 47 -24.60 1.97 6.92
CA ILE A 47 -23.19 1.61 7.13
C ILE A 47 -23.00 0.29 6.36
N PRO A 48 -22.12 0.21 5.35
CA PRO A 48 -21.88 -1.04 4.65
C PRO A 48 -21.41 -2.07 5.68
N SER A 49 -22.14 -3.18 5.81
CA SER A 49 -21.91 -4.24 6.81
C SER A 49 -20.54 -4.91 6.69
N SER A 50 -19.73 -4.53 5.69
CA SER A 50 -18.33 -4.90 5.54
C SER A 50 -17.36 -4.11 6.43
N ARG A 51 -17.78 -2.99 7.04
CA ARG A 51 -16.92 -2.09 7.82
C ARG A 51 -17.10 -2.21 9.34
N THR A 52 -18.12 -2.89 9.83
CA THR A 52 -18.33 -3.04 11.28
C THR A 52 -17.36 -4.08 11.85
N LEU A 53 -16.73 -3.75 12.99
CA LEU A 53 -15.79 -4.63 13.70
C LEU A 53 -16.40 -6.03 13.89
N THR A 54 -17.67 -6.10 14.28
CA THR A 54 -18.42 -7.34 14.49
C THR A 54 -18.50 -8.21 13.23
N ALA A 55 -18.64 -7.62 12.05
CA ALA A 55 -18.67 -8.36 10.80
C ALA A 55 -17.28 -8.86 10.39
N ARG A 56 -16.23 -8.05 10.62
CA ARG A 56 -14.84 -8.47 10.36
C ARG A 56 -14.38 -9.55 11.35
N THR A 57 -14.72 -9.43 12.63
CA THR A 57 -14.42 -10.47 13.62
C THR A 57 -15.18 -11.74 13.31
N ALA A 58 -16.47 -11.69 12.96
CA ALA A 58 -17.23 -12.86 12.52
C ALA A 58 -16.65 -13.52 11.27
N ARG A 59 -16.13 -12.74 10.32
CA ARG A 59 -15.45 -13.28 9.13
C ARG A 59 -14.11 -13.93 9.49
N ALA A 60 -13.31 -13.27 10.33
CA ALA A 60 -12.02 -13.79 10.78
C ALA A 60 -12.19 -15.07 11.61
N THR A 61 -13.20 -15.15 12.48
CA THR A 61 -13.49 -16.36 13.24
C THR A 61 -13.97 -17.48 12.33
N ASN A 62 -14.78 -17.21 11.31
CA ASN A 62 -15.20 -18.23 10.35
C ASN A 62 -14.02 -18.78 9.53
N ILE A 63 -13.11 -17.91 9.09
CA ILE A 63 -11.88 -18.31 8.37
C ILE A 63 -10.95 -19.10 9.30
N LEU A 64 -10.75 -18.64 10.53
CA LEU A 64 -9.94 -19.36 11.51
C LEU A 64 -10.56 -20.72 11.82
N HIS A 65 -11.88 -20.78 12.00
CA HIS A 65 -12.56 -22.03 12.30
C HIS A 65 -12.50 -23.02 11.11
N SER A 66 -12.51 -22.54 9.86
CA SER A 66 -12.30 -23.41 8.70
C SER A 66 -10.87 -23.95 8.65
N THR A 67 -9.84 -23.11 8.85
CA THR A 67 -8.44 -23.54 8.81
C THR A 67 -8.04 -24.41 10.00
N VAL A 68 -8.63 -24.17 11.17
CA VAL A 68 -8.45 -25.01 12.37
C VAL A 68 -9.12 -26.39 12.19
N LYS A 69 -10.24 -26.46 11.48
CA LYS A 69 -10.87 -27.76 11.17
C LYS A 69 -10.03 -28.59 10.22
N GLU A 70 -9.34 -27.94 9.28
CA GLU A 70 -8.44 -28.59 8.33
C GLU A 70 -7.15 -29.12 8.98
N ASN A 71 -6.70 -28.52 10.09
CA ASN A 71 -5.42 -28.84 10.73
C ASN A 71 -5.58 -29.26 12.20
N ALA A 72 -5.38 -30.55 12.49
CA ALA A 72 -5.52 -31.12 13.84
C ALA A 72 -4.53 -30.54 14.87
N SER A 73 -3.33 -30.15 14.43
CA SER A 73 -2.30 -29.51 15.27
C SER A 73 -2.73 -28.13 15.75
N LEU A 74 -3.30 -27.31 14.86
CA LEU A 74 -3.86 -26.00 15.21
C LEU A 74 -5.08 -26.15 16.12
N ALA A 75 -5.91 -27.16 15.91
CA ALA A 75 -7.02 -27.46 16.82
C ALA A 75 -6.53 -27.87 18.23
N ALA A 76 -5.44 -28.62 18.34
CA ALA A 76 -4.81 -28.94 19.63
C ALA A 76 -4.19 -27.69 20.28
N PHE A 77 -3.56 -26.84 19.48
CA PHE A 77 -2.95 -25.59 19.93
C PHE A 77 -4.00 -24.59 20.48
N VAL A 78 -5.11 -24.40 19.76
CA VAL A 78 -6.23 -23.52 20.17
C VAL A 78 -6.93 -24.06 21.42
N ARG A 79 -7.06 -25.39 21.57
CA ARG A 79 -7.60 -25.99 22.80
C ARG A 79 -6.74 -25.72 24.04
N ALA A 80 -5.44 -25.55 23.84
CA ALA A 80 -4.48 -25.22 24.89
C ALA A 80 -3.99 -23.77 24.78
N TYR A 81 -4.84 -22.84 24.31
CA TYR A 81 -4.47 -21.46 24.07
C TYR A 81 -3.80 -20.80 25.28
N ASP A 82 -4.34 -21.01 26.48
CA ASP A 82 -3.80 -20.43 27.73
C ASP A 82 -2.37 -20.90 28.04
N LYS A 83 -2.05 -22.14 27.70
CA LYS A 83 -0.70 -22.70 27.86
C LYS A 83 0.26 -22.24 26.76
N ASN A 84 -0.30 -21.95 25.59
CA ASN A 84 0.45 -21.56 24.41
C ASN A 84 0.60 -20.03 24.27
N LEU A 85 -0.06 -19.27 25.14
CA LEU A 85 -0.03 -17.81 25.18
C LEU A 85 1.38 -17.22 25.31
N PRO A 86 2.29 -17.78 26.13
CA PRO A 86 3.68 -17.30 26.19
C PRO A 86 4.46 -17.46 24.88
N PHE A 87 4.09 -18.44 24.03
CA PHE A 87 4.72 -18.64 22.73
C PHE A 87 4.17 -17.70 21.64
N LEU A 88 2.98 -17.14 21.86
CA LEU A 88 2.34 -16.19 20.93
C LEU A 88 2.72 -14.74 21.21
N ASN A 89 3.15 -14.44 22.44
CA ASN A 89 3.64 -13.13 22.83
C ASN A 89 5.14 -13.24 23.12
N PRO A 90 6.02 -13.19 22.12
CA PRO A 90 7.44 -13.18 22.37
C PRO A 90 7.78 -11.89 23.14
N ALA A 91 8.05 -12.01 24.44
CA ALA A 91 8.60 -10.92 25.25
C ALA A 91 9.87 -10.31 24.60
N PHE A 92 10.56 -11.10 23.77
CA PHE A 92 11.63 -10.66 22.87
C PHE A 92 11.25 -9.51 21.93
N ALA A 93 10.02 -9.45 21.41
CA ALA A 93 9.60 -8.39 20.49
C ALA A 93 9.27 -7.06 21.19
N LEU A 94 8.99 -7.10 22.51
CA LEU A 94 8.75 -5.91 23.34
C LEU A 94 10.00 -5.47 24.12
N SER A 95 11.02 -6.32 24.20
CA SER A 95 12.35 -5.96 24.68
C SER A 95 13.00 -5.03 23.66
N GLN A 96 13.32 -3.80 24.07
CA GLN A 96 14.10 -2.90 23.23
C GLN A 96 15.37 -3.60 22.72
N PRO A 97 15.82 -3.30 21.48
CA PRO A 97 17.08 -3.83 20.97
C PRO A 97 18.21 -3.23 21.82
N GLY A 98 18.71 -4.00 22.79
CA GLY A 98 19.79 -3.59 23.67
C GLY A 98 19.87 -4.30 25.03
N SER A 99 18.82 -4.94 25.52
CA SER A 99 18.88 -5.67 26.80
C SER A 99 19.08 -7.17 26.58
N ASN A 100 20.33 -7.62 26.72
CA ASN A 100 20.67 -9.03 26.82
C ASN A 100 19.99 -9.64 28.07
N PRO A 101 19.35 -10.82 27.98
CA PRO A 101 18.70 -11.47 29.12
C PRO A 101 19.69 -11.97 30.19
N VAL A 102 20.99 -11.90 29.92
CA VAL A 102 22.06 -12.29 30.86
C VAL A 102 22.35 -11.18 31.90
N GLU A 103 22.00 -9.93 31.63
CA GLU A 103 22.33 -8.83 32.54
C GLU A 103 21.30 -8.59 33.65
N GLU A 104 20.03 -9.00 33.49
CA GLU A 104 19.03 -8.85 34.56
C GLU A 104 19.27 -9.83 35.73
N ASP A 105 19.81 -11.02 35.46
CA ASP A 105 20.11 -12.01 36.51
C ASP A 105 21.32 -11.57 37.37
N LEU A 106 22.26 -10.83 36.78
CA LEU A 106 23.42 -10.23 37.48
C LEU A 106 23.07 -8.95 38.24
N ARG A 107 22.01 -8.24 37.86
CA ARG A 107 21.52 -7.06 38.60
C ARG A 107 20.81 -7.43 39.89
N LEU A 108 20.34 -8.67 40.01
CA LEU A 108 19.76 -9.20 41.24
C LEU A 108 20.81 -9.57 42.32
N SER A 109 22.12 -9.53 42.01
CA SER A 109 23.20 -9.85 42.95
C SER A 109 23.89 -8.64 43.62
N GLY A 110 23.39 -7.42 43.47
CA GLY A 110 23.75 -6.29 44.34
C GLY A 110 25.22 -5.84 44.29
N ILE A 111 25.76 -5.57 43.10
CA ILE A 111 26.98 -4.78 42.93
C ILE A 111 26.65 -3.55 42.06
N ASP A 112 26.66 -2.37 42.67
CA ASP A 112 26.62 -1.08 41.97
C ASP A 112 28.06 -0.69 41.58
N PRO A 113 28.39 -0.43 40.29
CA PRO A 113 29.61 0.26 39.92
C PRO A 113 29.31 1.73 39.64
N SER A 114 29.20 2.53 40.69
CA SER A 114 29.27 3.99 40.57
C SER A 114 30.24 4.57 41.61
N SER A 115 31.54 4.38 41.40
CA SER A 115 32.59 5.25 41.97
C SER A 115 33.94 5.11 41.24
N SER A 116 34.23 6.03 40.32
CA SER A 116 35.53 6.72 40.13
C SER A 116 35.41 7.56 38.84
N SER A 117 35.23 8.88 38.90
CA SER A 117 36.15 9.94 39.27
C SER A 117 37.44 10.01 38.41
N ALA A 118 37.46 11.05 37.58
CA ALA A 118 38.59 11.94 37.27
C ALA A 118 39.58 11.58 36.14
N GLY A 119 39.56 12.44 35.11
CA GLY A 119 40.76 13.07 34.55
C GLY A 119 41.49 12.35 33.41
N PRO A 120 41.68 12.99 32.24
CA PRO A 120 42.56 12.50 31.19
C PRO A 120 43.98 13.03 31.42
N ASP A 121 45.01 12.20 31.24
CA ASP A 121 46.35 12.71 30.99
C ASP A 121 47.14 11.80 30.05
N SER A 122 47.65 12.47 29.01
CA SER A 122 48.49 11.95 27.95
C SER A 122 49.92 11.74 28.44
N SER A 123 50.51 10.58 28.18
CA SER A 123 51.96 10.37 28.15
C SER A 123 52.29 9.11 27.38
N GLY A 124 52.89 9.26 26.19
CA GLY A 124 53.30 8.15 25.35
C GLY A 124 54.50 7.39 25.91
N LYS A 125 54.50 6.07 25.70
CA LYS A 125 55.74 5.28 25.62
C LYS A 125 55.55 4.09 24.65
N LYS A 126 56.51 3.97 23.75
CA LYS A 126 56.68 3.02 22.63
C LYS A 126 57.13 1.62 23.11
N ALA A 127 56.99 0.65 22.19
CA ALA A 127 57.51 -0.75 22.16
C ALA A 127 56.51 -1.78 22.73
N ASP A 128 56.17 -2.92 22.11
CA ASP A 128 56.59 -3.66 20.91
C ASP A 128 55.42 -4.54 20.43
N PRO A 129 55.47 -5.13 19.20
CA PRO A 129 54.39 -5.90 18.61
C PRO A 129 54.64 -7.40 18.78
N ASP A 130 54.05 -8.04 19.79
CA ASP A 130 53.89 -9.51 19.84
C ASP A 130 52.83 -9.82 20.89
N THR A 131 51.57 -9.93 20.46
CA THR A 131 50.55 -10.61 21.25
C THR A 131 49.63 -11.32 20.27
N GLU A 132 49.92 -12.60 20.13
CA GLU A 132 49.11 -13.59 19.45
C GLU A 132 47.66 -13.50 19.97
N HIS A 133 46.73 -13.09 19.10
CA HIS A 133 45.31 -13.28 19.33
C HIS A 133 44.96 -14.76 19.09
N GLU A 134 45.48 -15.66 19.92
CA GLU A 134 44.85 -16.97 20.13
C GLU A 134 43.77 -16.84 21.20
N SER A 135 42.57 -16.50 20.77
CA SER A 135 41.34 -16.87 21.47
C SER A 135 40.25 -17.08 20.43
N ASN A 136 40.56 -17.93 19.44
CA ASN A 136 39.51 -18.74 18.86
C ASN A 136 39.14 -19.71 19.98
N GLU A 137 38.14 -19.35 20.79
CA GLU A 137 37.51 -20.26 21.74
C GLU A 137 36.92 -21.42 20.92
N ASN A 138 37.80 -22.35 20.58
CA ASN A 138 37.46 -23.69 20.17
C ASN A 138 36.74 -24.27 21.38
N ILE A 139 35.43 -24.11 21.42
CA ILE A 139 34.55 -24.89 22.28
C ILE A 139 35.04 -26.33 22.09
N PRO A 140 35.60 -26.97 23.13
CA PRO A 140 36.22 -28.27 22.94
C PRO A 140 35.13 -29.22 22.44
N LEU A 141 35.36 -29.87 21.29
CA LEU A 141 34.44 -30.85 20.71
C LEU A 141 34.02 -31.94 21.72
N SER A 142 34.79 -32.09 22.79
CA SER A 142 34.52 -32.94 23.96
C SER A 142 33.29 -32.54 24.78
N ALA A 143 32.88 -31.25 24.79
CA ALA A 143 31.66 -30.80 25.47
C ALA A 143 30.38 -31.21 24.71
N LEU A 144 30.53 -31.66 23.46
CA LEU A 144 29.49 -32.18 22.59
C LEU A 144 29.67 -33.69 22.30
N ALA A 145 30.37 -34.41 23.18
CA ALA A 145 30.50 -35.88 23.09
C ALA A 145 29.18 -36.56 23.52
N LEU A 146 28.13 -36.37 22.73
CA LEU A 146 26.90 -37.15 22.83
C LEU A 146 27.25 -38.64 22.61
N PRO A 147 26.59 -39.58 23.33
CA PRO A 147 26.78 -41.00 23.05
C PRO A 147 26.47 -41.29 21.58
N PRO A 148 27.17 -42.24 20.92
CA PRO A 148 27.08 -42.44 19.48
C PRO A 148 25.65 -42.77 19.01
N GLN A 149 24.83 -43.34 19.90
CA GLN A 149 23.41 -43.58 19.66
C GLN A 149 22.58 -42.28 19.63
N ALA A 150 22.89 -41.31 20.48
CA ALA A 150 22.24 -40.00 20.46
C ALA A 150 22.69 -39.16 19.25
N GLN A 151 23.94 -39.30 18.84
CA GLN A 151 24.42 -38.70 17.59
C GLN A 151 23.71 -39.30 16.37
N ALA A 152 23.51 -40.62 16.32
CA ALA A 152 22.76 -41.27 15.24
C ALA A 152 21.28 -40.86 15.23
N ALA A 153 20.64 -40.73 16.40
CA ALA A 153 19.26 -40.24 16.52
C ALA A 153 19.12 -38.78 16.06
N LEU A 154 20.04 -37.91 16.47
CA LEU A 154 20.10 -36.51 16.04
C LEU A 154 20.36 -36.41 14.53
N LEU A 155 21.25 -37.23 13.98
CA LEU A 155 21.51 -37.25 12.54
C LEU A 155 20.27 -37.68 11.75
N LEU A 156 19.47 -38.62 12.24
CA LEU A 156 18.20 -39.00 11.61
C LEU A 156 17.11 -37.92 11.77
N GLU A 157 17.13 -37.16 12.87
CA GLU A 157 16.22 -36.03 13.08
C GLU A 157 16.57 -34.83 12.19
N VAL A 158 17.88 -34.58 11.98
CA VAL A 158 18.40 -33.46 11.17
C VAL A 158 18.50 -33.82 9.68
N GLU A 159 18.49 -35.10 9.30
CA GLU A 159 18.51 -35.55 7.90
C GLU A 159 17.46 -34.85 7.00
N PRO A 160 16.17 -34.76 7.36
CA PRO A 160 15.19 -34.05 6.53
C PRO A 160 15.48 -32.55 6.41
N GLU A 161 16.05 -31.94 7.46
CA GLU A 161 16.45 -30.53 7.45
C GLU A 161 17.66 -30.32 6.52
N LEU A 162 18.63 -31.23 6.54
CA LEU A 162 19.78 -31.20 5.63
C LEU A 162 19.36 -31.40 4.17
N GLN A 163 18.42 -32.32 3.89
CA GLN A 163 17.88 -32.51 2.54
C GLN A 163 17.09 -31.27 2.07
N ALA A 164 16.35 -30.63 2.96
CA ALA A 164 15.66 -29.38 2.65
C ALA A 164 16.65 -28.24 2.36
N LEU A 165 17.72 -28.12 3.15
CA LEU A 165 18.79 -27.16 2.94
C LEU A 165 19.53 -27.43 1.62
N GLU A 166 19.83 -28.70 1.30
CA GLU A 166 20.47 -29.08 0.04
C GLU A 166 19.59 -28.66 -1.14
N ARG A 167 18.28 -28.91 -1.07
CA ARG A 167 17.32 -28.48 -2.09
C ARG A 167 17.29 -26.95 -2.23
N GLN A 168 17.27 -26.22 -1.13
CA GLN A 168 17.30 -24.75 -1.14
C GLN A 168 18.62 -24.21 -1.69
N LEU A 169 19.74 -24.82 -1.36
CA LEU A 169 21.06 -24.44 -1.87
C LEU A 169 21.17 -24.74 -3.37
N ALA A 170 20.60 -25.86 -3.83
CA ALA A 170 20.49 -26.17 -5.26
C ALA A 170 19.59 -25.15 -5.98
N GLU A 171 18.48 -24.73 -5.38
CA GLU A 171 17.62 -23.68 -5.91
C GLU A 171 18.36 -22.33 -5.99
N CYS A 172 19.09 -21.94 -4.94
CA CYS A 172 19.93 -20.75 -4.93
C CYS A 172 21.01 -20.81 -6.02
N LYS A 173 21.65 -21.96 -6.24
CA LYS A 173 22.60 -22.16 -7.35
C LYS A 173 21.94 -21.98 -8.71
N VAL A 174 20.73 -22.53 -8.91
CA VAL A 174 19.97 -22.33 -10.16
C VAL A 174 19.60 -20.86 -10.37
N LEU A 175 19.26 -20.13 -9.30
CA LEU A 175 18.98 -18.70 -9.35
C LEU A 175 20.24 -17.87 -9.63
N ASP A 176 21.39 -18.31 -9.14
CA ASP A 176 22.70 -17.71 -9.41
C ASP A 176 23.14 -17.95 -10.86
N GLU A 177 22.97 -19.18 -11.39
CA GLU A 177 23.18 -19.51 -12.81
C GLU A 177 22.26 -18.70 -13.75
N ARG A 178 21.04 -18.40 -13.30
CA ARG A 178 20.11 -17.50 -14.01
C ARG A 178 20.49 -16.02 -13.90
N GLY A 179 21.57 -15.69 -13.20
CA GLY A 179 22.06 -14.33 -13.03
C GLY A 179 21.12 -13.45 -12.22
N THR A 180 20.28 -14.06 -11.36
CA THR A 180 19.34 -13.33 -10.50
C THR A 180 19.91 -13.01 -9.12
N ALA A 181 21.08 -13.56 -8.77
CA ALA A 181 21.79 -13.21 -7.55
C ALA A 181 22.44 -11.82 -7.68
N GLY A 182 22.25 -10.97 -6.68
CA GLY A 182 22.75 -9.58 -6.69
C GLY A 182 21.80 -8.60 -7.38
N ALA A 183 22.35 -7.63 -8.14
CA ALA A 183 21.55 -6.67 -8.88
C ALA A 183 20.91 -7.27 -10.15
N GLY A 184 21.32 -8.48 -10.58
CA GLY A 184 20.83 -9.13 -11.79
C GLY A 184 20.74 -8.16 -12.97
N ASN A 185 19.56 -8.03 -13.56
CA ASN A 185 19.33 -7.11 -14.67
C ASN A 185 19.04 -5.64 -14.25
N LEU A 186 19.03 -5.32 -12.95
CA LEU A 186 18.74 -3.96 -12.49
C LEU A 186 19.80 -2.95 -12.96
N ALA A 187 21.05 -3.37 -13.12
CA ALA A 187 22.11 -2.51 -13.69
C ALA A 187 21.75 -2.04 -15.11
N GLU A 188 21.08 -2.88 -15.92
CA GLU A 188 20.56 -2.46 -17.22
C GLU A 188 19.32 -1.56 -17.07
N THR A 189 18.49 -1.79 -16.05
CA THR A 189 17.32 -0.92 -15.80
C THR A 189 17.68 0.49 -15.34
N GLU A 190 18.87 0.69 -14.74
CA GLU A 190 19.38 2.02 -14.40
C GLU A 190 19.64 2.85 -15.66
N THR A 191 20.11 2.23 -16.74
CA THR A 191 20.25 2.88 -18.06
C THR A 191 18.91 3.22 -18.73
N LEU A 192 17.84 2.55 -18.29
CA LEU A 192 16.48 2.76 -18.80
C LEU A 192 15.77 3.92 -18.10
N ALA A 193 16.17 4.26 -16.88
CA ALA A 193 15.63 5.38 -16.11
C ALA A 193 15.66 6.73 -16.86
N PRO A 194 16.75 7.17 -17.53
CA PRO A 194 16.73 8.41 -18.29
C PRO A 194 15.83 8.33 -19.53
N LYS A 195 15.73 7.17 -20.20
CA LYS A 195 14.82 6.97 -21.33
C LYS A 195 13.37 7.03 -20.89
N LEU A 196 13.05 6.47 -19.72
CA LEU A 196 11.74 6.54 -19.12
C LEU A 196 11.38 8.00 -18.78
N LYS A 197 12.30 8.74 -18.13
CA LYS A 197 12.10 10.18 -17.84
C LYS A 197 11.88 11.00 -19.11
N ALA A 198 12.69 10.80 -20.15
CA ALA A 198 12.51 11.46 -21.44
C ALA A 198 11.15 11.10 -22.07
N GLY A 199 10.73 9.83 -21.98
CA GLY A 199 9.42 9.38 -22.44
C GLY A 199 8.27 10.00 -21.66
N TRP A 200 8.41 10.16 -20.33
CA TRP A 200 7.43 10.85 -19.48
C TRP A 200 7.32 12.33 -19.85
N GLU A 201 8.43 13.03 -20.01
CA GLU A 201 8.43 14.43 -20.43
C GLU A 201 7.76 14.62 -21.80
N GLN A 202 8.07 13.73 -22.75
CA GLN A 202 7.42 13.73 -24.05
C GLN A 202 5.91 13.43 -23.95
N HIS A 203 5.51 12.52 -23.06
CA HIS A 203 4.09 12.21 -22.84
C HIS A 203 3.34 13.38 -22.21
N VAL A 204 3.95 14.06 -21.24
CA VAL A 204 3.37 15.26 -20.62
C VAL A 204 3.18 16.37 -21.66
N LYS A 205 4.20 16.63 -22.49
CA LYS A 205 4.09 17.61 -23.58
C LYS A 205 2.97 17.26 -24.56
N ARG A 206 2.93 16.02 -25.04
CA ARG A 206 1.87 15.55 -25.95
C ARG A 206 0.49 15.65 -25.32
N LYS A 207 0.34 15.32 -24.04
CA LYS A 207 -0.93 15.45 -23.33
C LYS A 207 -1.40 16.91 -23.31
N THR A 208 -0.51 17.85 -23.02
CA THR A 208 -0.87 19.27 -23.02
C THR A 208 -1.24 19.80 -24.40
N GLU A 209 -0.57 19.33 -25.46
CA GLU A 209 -0.91 19.65 -26.84
C GLU A 209 -2.30 19.12 -27.21
N VAL A 210 -2.59 17.86 -26.87
CA VAL A 210 -3.91 17.25 -27.11
C VAL A 210 -5.01 18.00 -26.38
N GLU A 211 -4.83 18.32 -25.10
CA GLU A 211 -5.82 19.11 -24.35
C GLU A 211 -6.05 20.50 -24.96
N SER A 212 -5.03 21.11 -25.59
CA SER A 212 -5.20 22.40 -26.27
C SER A 212 -6.00 22.26 -27.56
N LEU A 213 -5.74 21.21 -28.36
CA LEU A 213 -6.48 20.91 -29.58
C LEU A 213 -7.93 20.50 -29.28
N GLU A 214 -8.17 19.76 -28.19
CA GLU A 214 -9.53 19.42 -27.75
C GLU A 214 -10.33 20.67 -27.38
N ARG A 215 -9.70 21.63 -26.69
CA ARG A 215 -10.34 22.92 -26.40
C ARG A 215 -10.66 23.69 -27.67
N GLU A 216 -9.74 23.73 -28.63
CA GLU A 216 -9.97 24.38 -29.94
C GLU A 216 -11.08 23.68 -30.73
N LEU A 217 -11.13 22.34 -30.72
CA LEU A 217 -12.19 21.60 -31.38
C LEU A 217 -13.54 21.82 -30.70
N SER A 218 -13.58 21.90 -29.37
CA SER A 218 -14.82 22.21 -28.64
C SER A 218 -15.33 23.62 -28.97
N THR A 219 -14.46 24.63 -29.05
CA THR A 219 -14.88 26.00 -29.39
C THR A 219 -15.31 26.10 -30.85
N LEU A 220 -14.64 25.38 -31.75
CA LEU A 220 -15.04 25.27 -33.15
C LEU A 220 -16.44 24.62 -33.25
N PHE A 221 -16.69 23.55 -32.50
CA PHE A 221 -17.99 22.87 -32.50
C PHE A 221 -19.11 23.76 -31.92
N ASP A 222 -18.84 24.51 -30.85
CA ASP A 222 -19.78 25.47 -30.29
C ASP A 222 -20.11 26.57 -31.31
N SER A 223 -19.09 27.09 -32.00
CA SER A 223 -19.29 28.09 -33.06
C SER A 223 -20.09 27.52 -34.24
N TYR A 224 -19.80 26.28 -34.66
CA TYR A 224 -20.55 25.59 -35.71
C TYR A 224 -22.00 25.38 -35.33
N THR A 225 -22.26 24.96 -34.09
CA THR A 225 -23.61 24.81 -33.55
C THR A 225 -24.36 26.14 -33.61
N GLY A 226 -23.70 27.24 -33.22
CA GLY A 226 -24.24 28.60 -33.36
C GLY A 226 -24.54 28.98 -34.82
N TYR A 227 -23.64 28.66 -35.77
CA TYR A 227 -23.88 28.89 -37.19
C TYR A 227 -25.06 28.06 -37.72
N THR A 228 -25.22 26.80 -37.28
CA THR A 228 -26.34 25.95 -37.70
C THR A 228 -27.67 26.39 -37.10
N ASP A 229 -27.68 26.91 -35.87
CA ASP A 229 -28.87 27.48 -35.24
C ASP A 229 -29.30 28.77 -35.97
N ALA A 230 -28.35 29.66 -36.26
CA ALA A 230 -28.61 30.86 -37.05
C ALA A 230 -29.13 30.53 -38.45
N ALA A 231 -28.53 29.54 -39.14
CA ALA A 231 -29.00 29.09 -40.44
C ALA A 231 -30.44 28.54 -40.36
N SER A 232 -30.74 27.72 -39.35
CA SER A 232 -32.07 27.16 -39.13
C SER A 232 -33.10 28.26 -38.85
N GLN A 233 -32.76 29.26 -38.05
CA GLN A 233 -33.62 30.43 -37.81
C GLN A 233 -33.88 31.23 -39.08
N ILE A 234 -32.87 31.43 -39.93
CA ILE A 234 -33.03 32.11 -41.23
C ILE A 234 -33.98 31.31 -42.13
N PHE A 235 -33.84 29.97 -42.19
CA PHE A 235 -34.75 29.13 -42.97
C PHE A 235 -36.19 29.20 -42.47
N ILE A 236 -36.42 29.19 -41.16
CA ILE A 236 -37.77 29.34 -40.58
C ILE A 236 -38.34 30.73 -40.92
N ALA A 237 -37.54 31.80 -40.79
CA ALA A 237 -37.98 33.15 -41.12
C ALA A 237 -38.31 33.31 -42.61
N TRP A 238 -37.54 32.65 -43.48
CA TRP A 238 -37.83 32.60 -44.91
C TRP A 238 -39.10 31.82 -45.23
N ASP A 239 -39.33 30.69 -44.57
CA ASP A 239 -40.56 29.90 -44.73
C ASP A 239 -41.81 30.68 -44.29
N GLU A 240 -41.74 31.41 -43.17
CA GLU A 240 -42.82 32.30 -42.73
C GLU A 240 -43.06 33.45 -43.71
N MET A 241 -41.99 34.09 -44.20
CA MET A 241 -42.11 35.15 -45.20
C MET A 241 -42.73 34.63 -46.50
N LEU A 242 -42.29 33.47 -46.98
CA LEU A 242 -42.83 32.82 -48.17
C LEU A 242 -44.31 32.48 -47.97
N THR A 243 -44.68 31.87 -46.85
CA THR A 243 -46.07 31.57 -46.49
C THR A 243 -46.93 32.83 -46.45
N SER A 244 -46.41 33.94 -45.90
CA SER A 244 -47.13 35.22 -45.87
C SER A 244 -47.33 35.82 -47.27
N MET A 245 -46.32 35.66 -48.15
CA MET A 245 -46.39 36.10 -49.54
C MET A 245 -47.41 35.25 -50.31
N GLU A 246 -47.38 33.93 -50.14
CA GLU A 246 -48.34 32.99 -50.73
C GLU A 246 -49.77 33.29 -50.28
N LEU A 247 -49.99 33.57 -48.99
CA LEU A 247 -51.30 33.92 -48.46
C LEU A 247 -51.81 35.25 -49.05
N ARG A 248 -50.94 36.27 -49.15
CA ARG A 248 -51.27 37.55 -49.77
C ARG A 248 -51.60 37.41 -51.25
N VAL A 249 -50.82 36.61 -51.99
CA VAL A 249 -51.08 36.32 -53.41
C VAL A 249 -52.41 35.59 -53.54
N SER A 250 -52.65 34.55 -52.74
CA SER A 250 -53.91 33.81 -52.73
C SER A 250 -55.12 34.72 -52.42
N LYS A 251 -54.96 35.66 -51.49
CA LYS A 251 -56.00 36.66 -51.19
C LYS A 251 -56.23 37.60 -52.38
N ALA A 252 -55.17 38.13 -52.99
CA ALA A 252 -55.29 39.01 -54.16
C ALA A 252 -55.91 38.29 -55.37
N GLU A 253 -55.59 37.01 -55.56
CA GLU A 253 -56.23 36.16 -56.57
C GLU A 253 -57.71 35.94 -56.28
N LYS A 254 -58.08 35.71 -55.02
CA LYS A 254 -59.48 35.54 -54.61
C LYS A 254 -60.30 36.83 -54.78
N ASP A 255 -59.74 37.98 -54.40
CA ASP A 255 -60.39 39.29 -54.57
C ASP A 255 -60.58 39.61 -56.07
N ARG A 256 -59.62 39.22 -56.91
CA ARG A 256 -59.73 39.31 -58.37
C ARG A 256 -60.75 38.33 -58.97
N ALA A 257 -60.95 37.18 -58.34
CA ALA A 257 -61.87 36.14 -58.81
C ALA A 257 -63.32 36.30 -58.32
N GLN A 258 -63.59 37.14 -57.30
CA GLN A 258 -64.97 37.47 -56.93
C GLN A 258 -65.59 38.44 -57.95
N PRO A 259 -66.59 38.02 -58.75
CA PRO A 259 -67.33 38.94 -59.59
C PRO A 259 -68.14 39.90 -58.72
N ALA A 260 -68.18 41.17 -59.10
CA ALA A 260 -68.89 42.23 -58.38
C ALA A 260 -70.35 41.83 -58.10
N PRO A 261 -70.86 41.98 -56.87
CA PRO A 261 -72.26 41.73 -56.58
C PRO A 261 -73.11 42.77 -57.33
N LEU A 262 -74.02 42.27 -58.18
CA LEU A 262 -75.05 43.04 -58.89
C LEU A 262 -76.10 43.59 -57.93
#